data_AF-A0A9X3X1V7-F1
#
_entry.id   AF-A0A9X3X1V7-F1
#
_cell.length_a   1.000
_cell.length_b   1.000
_cell.length_c   1.000
_cell.angle_alpha   90.00
_cell.angle_beta   90.00
_cell.angle_gamma   90.00
#
_symmetry.space_group_name_H-M   'P 1'
#
loop_
_entity.id
_entity.type
_entity.pdbx_description
1 polymer ?
#
loop_
_entity_poly.entity_id
_entity_poly.type
_entity_poly.pdbx_seq_one_letter_code
_entity_poly.pdbx_strand_id
1 'polypeptide(L)'
;MNHVSKLASSFVLVSALALVPLHVHAAGELTQPSASASAAAAPAAPASLPELPKLQPIVLQEPDAAALQELDRVLERLTTGDARAKETARTAVAEVTPAVVPAVRARVQELRAGLDRKEAQGLLDDARKAGRKSLRDKEKAEKAEKGGKEKDKAGKDEKAAAKDDKASKDAKAPKKSKADKEKDKDAEDEGDWLEFVLASPKPKSDTWRDLVRLLAMERMLTAAGTTPAVRELLQMYSYFGELLRVDLQRQIGKLRDRAVPALIEGRQHDAKIVQRFASKQLDLLGRAIPGEAVGVTDPQVLADILRAYGRTRDVDAVRVILSFSNSDRIQLREAAREAIAAIGEPGIWQLRDAYLNQTGNKAPREFTWDRIARELFGMYDRARLAEVYKLMDEGAAHAAASRWVEATSAFDKVLARSPVFERRKEMAPAYVAHAKTLEEKEPAAALEMLRKALRLDPKGEGARKIEAEIAYLEGVTLIARGTPDKFPLTKAIELDPSNERAKRALASLEQERIAPQKSSLHRYVAASGVGLVALIAMIFLARRKPDAGRDAEGSRAGSNPPTPPAPDAPVAGAE
;
A
#
# COMPACT_ATOMS: atom_id res chain seq x y z
N MET A 1 26.30 -47.05 -1.04
CA MET A 1 27.46 -46.77 -0.18
C MET A 1 27.10 -45.58 0.69
N ASN A 2 27.10 -45.87 1.99
CA ASN A 2 26.64 -45.12 3.16
C ASN A 2 27.12 -43.66 3.24
N HIS A 3 26.27 -42.78 3.79
CA HIS A 3 26.61 -42.06 5.03
C HIS A 3 25.34 -41.52 5.71
N VAL A 4 24.99 -42.17 6.81
CA VAL A 4 24.04 -41.74 7.84
C VAL A 4 24.88 -41.16 8.97
N SER A 5 24.59 -39.95 9.44
CA SER A 5 25.16 -39.43 10.68
C SER A 5 24.05 -39.13 11.68
N LYS A 6 23.98 -39.99 12.70
CA LYS A 6 23.21 -39.83 13.92
C LYS A 6 24.08 -39.04 14.91
N LEU A 7 23.53 -38.00 15.53
CA LEU A 7 24.06 -37.49 16.79
C LEU A 7 22.89 -37.31 17.76
N ALA A 8 22.75 -38.31 18.63
CA ALA A 8 22.04 -38.22 19.88
C ALA A 8 23.01 -37.64 20.92
N SER A 9 22.55 -36.72 21.75
CA SER A 9 23.18 -36.42 23.03
C SER A 9 22.11 -36.09 24.05
N SER A 10 21.98 -37.04 24.96
CA SER A 10 21.17 -37.03 26.16
C SER A 10 21.75 -36.03 27.16
N PHE A 11 20.90 -35.21 27.77
CA PHE A 11 21.17 -34.62 29.08
C PHE A 11 19.99 -34.96 29.98
N VAL A 12 20.28 -35.77 31.01
CA VAL A 12 19.42 -36.12 32.13
C VAL A 12 20.03 -35.49 33.37
N LEU A 13 19.22 -34.78 34.15
CA LEU A 13 19.23 -34.55 35.62
C LEU A 13 18.66 -33.14 35.88
N VAL A 14 17.90 -32.82 36.93
CA VAL A 14 17.12 -33.53 37.97
C VAL A 14 16.50 -32.41 38.84
N SER A 15 15.28 -32.62 39.33
CA SER A 15 14.64 -32.02 40.52
C SER A 15 14.47 -30.50 40.67
N ALA A 16 13.22 -30.07 40.87
CA ALA A 16 12.74 -29.67 42.20
C ALA A 16 11.21 -29.53 42.25
N LEU A 17 10.59 -30.30 43.14
CA LEU A 17 9.23 -30.16 43.66
C LEU A 17 9.02 -28.79 44.32
N ALA A 18 7.86 -28.18 44.10
CA ALA A 18 7.19 -27.36 45.12
C ALA A 18 5.67 -27.49 44.94
N LEU A 19 5.09 -28.39 45.73
CA LEU A 19 3.67 -28.40 46.10
C LEU A 19 3.42 -27.25 47.08
N VAL A 20 2.37 -26.44 46.84
CA VAL A 20 1.82 -25.49 47.82
C VAL A 20 0.31 -25.75 47.93
N PRO A 21 -0.26 -25.74 49.15
CA PRO A 21 -1.52 -26.42 49.45
C PRO A 21 -2.79 -25.59 49.23
N LEU A 22 -3.87 -26.36 49.07
CA LEU A 22 -5.28 -26.00 49.15
C LEU A 22 -5.59 -25.08 50.34
N HIS A 23 -6.25 -23.95 50.06
CA HIS A 23 -6.98 -23.19 51.08
C HIS A 23 -8.46 -23.58 51.04
N VAL A 24 -8.87 -24.22 52.13
CA VAL A 24 -10.25 -24.40 52.56
C VAL A 24 -10.76 -23.05 53.09
N HIS A 25 -11.88 -22.56 52.57
CA HIS A 25 -12.76 -21.59 53.23
C HIS A 25 -14.15 -22.23 53.24
N ALA A 26 -14.58 -22.77 54.37
CA ALA A 26 -15.26 -22.07 55.46
C ALA A 26 -16.68 -21.64 55.03
N ALA A 27 -17.64 -22.48 55.45
CA ALA A 27 -19.06 -22.25 55.38
C ALA A 27 -19.44 -20.99 56.18
N GLY A 28 -20.06 -20.04 55.52
CA GLY A 28 -20.66 -18.85 56.11
C GLY A 28 -22.10 -18.73 55.61
N GLU A 29 -23.03 -19.02 56.50
CA GLU A 29 -24.47 -18.87 56.36
C GLU A 29 -24.82 -17.38 56.29
N LEU A 30 -25.32 -16.91 55.14
CA LEU A 30 -25.89 -15.58 54.97
C LEU A 30 -27.16 -15.67 54.11
N THR A 31 -28.28 -15.68 54.82
CA THR A 31 -29.54 -14.95 54.54
C THR A 31 -29.81 -14.56 53.08
N GLN A 32 -30.79 -15.25 52.48
CA GLN A 32 -31.49 -14.81 51.27
C GLN A 32 -32.19 -13.45 51.49
N PRO A 33 -31.88 -12.40 50.71
CA PRO A 33 -32.80 -11.29 50.53
C PRO A 33 -33.82 -11.63 49.44
N SER A 34 -35.09 -11.38 49.77
CA SER A 34 -36.26 -11.56 48.93
C SER A 34 -36.09 -11.02 47.51
N ALA A 35 -36.43 -11.88 46.55
CA ALA A 35 -36.61 -11.54 45.15
C ALA A 35 -37.71 -10.47 44.99
N SER A 36 -37.30 -9.22 44.80
CA SER A 36 -38.14 -8.23 44.12
C SER A 36 -38.01 -8.46 42.63
N ALA A 37 -39.14 -8.78 42.00
CA ALA A 37 -39.30 -9.01 40.57
C ALA A 37 -38.87 -7.78 39.77
N SER A 38 -37.60 -7.77 39.34
CA SER A 38 -37.18 -6.97 38.20
C SER A 38 -37.65 -7.70 36.96
N ALA A 39 -38.64 -7.12 36.28
CA ALA A 39 -39.15 -7.59 35.01
C ALA A 39 -37.98 -7.89 34.06
N ALA A 40 -37.66 -9.17 33.91
CA ALA A 40 -36.76 -9.66 32.89
C ALA A 40 -37.40 -9.30 31.55
N ALA A 41 -36.88 -8.27 30.91
CA ALA A 41 -37.16 -7.98 29.52
C ALA A 41 -37.02 -9.31 28.77
N ALA A 42 -38.09 -9.75 28.12
CA ALA A 42 -38.07 -10.93 27.29
C ALA A 42 -36.84 -10.86 26.37
N PRO A 43 -36.04 -11.94 26.25
CA PRO A 43 -34.88 -11.92 25.37
C PRO A 43 -35.36 -11.48 24.00
N ALA A 44 -34.80 -10.36 23.52
CA ALA A 44 -35.10 -9.83 22.21
C ALA A 44 -35.03 -10.99 21.20
N ALA A 45 -36.07 -11.12 20.37
CA ALA A 45 -36.15 -12.17 19.36
C ALA A 45 -34.79 -12.31 18.66
N PRO A 46 -34.29 -13.55 18.45
CA PRO A 46 -32.94 -13.76 17.96
C PRO A 46 -32.75 -12.95 16.69
N ALA A 47 -31.90 -11.93 16.78
CA ALA A 47 -31.60 -11.06 15.65
C ALA A 47 -31.23 -11.96 14.47
N SER A 48 -31.97 -11.82 13.37
CA SER A 48 -31.75 -12.61 12.16
C SER A 48 -30.26 -12.52 11.79
N LEU A 49 -29.58 -13.67 11.75
CA LEU A 49 -28.16 -13.70 11.45
C LEU A 49 -27.89 -12.98 10.11
N PRO A 50 -26.81 -12.17 10.01
CA PRO A 50 -26.51 -11.44 8.79
C PRO A 50 -26.35 -12.41 7.61
N GLU A 51 -26.81 -11.98 6.43
CA GLU A 51 -26.63 -12.76 5.21
C GLU A 51 -25.14 -12.93 4.90
N LEU A 52 -24.78 -14.08 4.33
CA LEU A 52 -23.40 -14.33 3.95
C LEU A 52 -23.02 -13.43 2.78
N PRO A 53 -21.84 -12.78 2.85
CA PRO A 53 -21.34 -11.99 1.73
C PRO A 53 -21.12 -12.90 0.53
N LYS A 54 -21.61 -12.47 -0.64
CA LYS A 54 -21.46 -13.22 -1.89
C LYS A 54 -20.25 -12.70 -2.63
N LEU A 55 -19.42 -13.61 -3.09
CA LEU A 55 -18.30 -13.27 -3.94
C LEU A 55 -18.81 -12.67 -5.26
N GLN A 56 -18.31 -11.47 -5.58
CA GLN A 56 -18.72 -10.80 -6.82
C GLN A 56 -18.26 -11.62 -8.03
N PRO A 57 -19.15 -11.88 -9.01
CA PRO A 57 -18.76 -12.49 -10.28
C PRO A 57 -17.65 -11.67 -10.95
N ILE A 58 -16.74 -12.34 -11.64
CA ILE A 58 -15.73 -11.65 -12.45
C ILE A 58 -16.45 -11.03 -13.65
N VAL A 59 -16.73 -9.73 -13.59
CA VAL A 59 -17.27 -8.99 -14.72
C VAL A 59 -16.13 -8.63 -15.66
N LEU A 60 -16.19 -9.13 -16.89
CA LEU A 60 -15.28 -8.73 -17.94
C LEU A 60 -15.63 -7.30 -18.35
N GLN A 61 -14.76 -6.36 -18.02
CA GLN A 61 -14.90 -4.98 -18.49
C GLN A 61 -14.76 -4.93 -20.01
N GLU A 62 -15.64 -4.18 -20.65
CA GLU A 62 -15.54 -3.85 -22.07
C GLU A 62 -14.41 -2.84 -22.30
N PRO A 63 -13.68 -2.92 -23.42
CA PRO A 63 -12.63 -1.98 -23.73
C PRO A 63 -13.19 -0.59 -24.05
N ASP A 64 -12.61 0.43 -23.41
CA ASP A 64 -12.84 1.81 -23.81
C ASP A 64 -12.23 2.08 -25.20
N ALA A 65 -12.98 2.80 -26.05
CA ALA A 65 -12.56 3.14 -27.41
C ALA A 65 -11.30 4.03 -27.40
N ALA A 66 -11.17 4.93 -26.43
CA ALA A 66 -9.97 5.76 -26.30
C ALA A 66 -8.74 4.92 -25.93
N ALA A 67 -8.90 3.96 -25.01
CA ALA A 67 -7.82 3.04 -24.62
C ALA A 67 -7.38 2.14 -25.79
N LEU A 68 -8.31 1.69 -26.64
CA LEU A 68 -7.97 0.93 -27.86
C LEU A 68 -7.13 1.78 -28.83
N GLN A 69 -7.53 3.02 -29.09
CA GLN A 69 -6.80 3.91 -29.98
C GLN A 69 -5.40 4.25 -29.45
N GLU A 70 -5.27 4.46 -28.14
CA GLU A 70 -3.97 4.70 -27.50
C GLU A 70 -3.07 3.46 -27.60
N LEU A 71 -3.61 2.27 -27.31
CA LEU A 71 -2.90 1.01 -27.46
C LEU A 71 -2.39 0.83 -28.90
N ASP A 72 -3.24 1.01 -29.90
CA ASP A 72 -2.86 0.89 -31.31
C ASP A 72 -1.75 1.86 -31.68
N ARG A 73 -1.83 3.11 -31.20
CA ARG A 73 -0.82 4.14 -31.46
C ARG A 73 0.54 3.75 -30.87
N VAL A 74 0.57 3.18 -29.66
CA VAL A 74 1.81 2.70 -29.04
C VAL A 74 2.37 1.51 -29.82
N LEU A 75 1.51 0.55 -30.16
CA LEU A 75 1.87 -0.65 -30.90
C LEU A 75 2.39 -0.34 -32.31
N GLU A 76 1.76 0.60 -33.02
CA GLU A 76 2.20 1.04 -34.34
C GLU A 76 3.60 1.67 -34.25
N ARG A 77 3.82 2.59 -33.29
CA ARG A 77 5.13 3.24 -33.06
C ARG A 77 6.27 2.25 -32.86
N LEU A 78 6.05 1.14 -32.14
CA LEU A 78 7.07 0.09 -31.96
C LEU A 78 7.51 -0.56 -33.28
N THR A 79 6.58 -0.65 -34.24
CA THR A 79 6.84 -1.28 -35.55
C THR A 79 7.33 -0.30 -36.62
N THR A 80 7.33 1.01 -36.33
CA THR A 80 7.83 2.04 -37.26
C THR A 80 9.33 1.89 -37.54
N GLY A 81 9.84 2.55 -38.58
CA GLY A 81 11.28 2.61 -38.85
C GLY A 81 12.04 3.60 -37.93
N ASP A 82 11.34 4.49 -37.24
CA ASP A 82 11.94 5.59 -36.46
C ASP A 82 12.43 5.11 -35.09
N ALA A 83 13.72 5.24 -34.83
CA ALA A 83 14.34 4.85 -33.58
C ALA A 83 13.83 5.66 -32.38
N ARG A 84 13.53 6.95 -32.56
CA ARG A 84 13.04 7.80 -31.46
C ARG A 84 11.60 7.41 -31.08
N ALA A 85 10.73 7.20 -32.07
CA ALA A 85 9.38 6.72 -31.84
C ALA A 85 9.35 5.36 -31.13
N LYS A 86 10.25 4.43 -31.48
CA LYS A 86 10.39 3.14 -30.80
C LYS A 86 10.75 3.32 -29.33
N GLU A 87 11.74 4.16 -29.03
CA GLU A 87 12.15 4.37 -27.64
C GLU A 87 11.03 4.97 -26.79
N THR A 88 10.33 5.98 -27.32
CA THR A 88 9.14 6.53 -26.66
C THR A 88 8.06 5.47 -26.44
N ALA A 89 7.85 4.58 -27.41
CA ALA A 89 6.86 3.52 -27.28
C ALA A 89 7.27 2.43 -26.28
N ARG A 90 8.58 2.14 -26.14
CA ARG A 90 9.09 1.24 -25.10
C ARG A 90 8.83 1.76 -23.70
N THR A 91 9.08 3.06 -23.47
CA THR A 91 8.74 3.71 -22.21
C THR A 91 7.23 3.62 -21.96
N ALA A 92 6.40 3.90 -22.97
CA ALA A 92 4.94 3.81 -22.85
C ALA A 92 4.45 2.39 -22.52
N VAL A 93 5.07 1.34 -23.08
CA VAL A 93 4.76 -0.07 -22.74
C VAL A 93 5.03 -0.38 -21.27
N ALA A 94 6.07 0.22 -20.68
CA ALA A 94 6.46 0.00 -19.29
C ALA A 94 5.62 0.82 -18.28
N GLU A 95 5.03 1.94 -18.69
CA GLU A 95 4.30 2.89 -17.84
C GLU A 95 2.77 2.76 -17.93
N VAL A 96 2.26 1.61 -18.37
CA VAL A 96 0.80 1.42 -18.55
C VAL A 96 0.04 1.32 -17.23
N THR A 97 -1.20 1.81 -17.24
CA THR A 97 -2.15 1.67 -16.13
C THR A 97 -3.03 0.42 -16.27
N PRO A 98 -3.65 -0.09 -15.19
CA PRO A 98 -4.55 -1.25 -15.27
C PRO A 98 -5.75 -1.09 -16.21
N ALA A 99 -6.10 0.14 -16.60
CA ALA A 99 -7.19 0.41 -17.54
C ALA A 99 -6.91 -0.12 -18.96
N VAL A 100 -5.67 -0.44 -19.31
CA VAL A 100 -5.31 -0.98 -20.64
C VAL A 100 -5.72 -2.46 -20.81
N VAL A 101 -5.98 -3.19 -19.72
CA VAL A 101 -6.20 -4.65 -19.73
C VAL A 101 -7.34 -5.07 -20.66
N PRO A 102 -8.53 -4.44 -20.64
CA PRO A 102 -9.61 -4.77 -21.57
C PRO A 102 -9.25 -4.52 -23.04
N ALA A 103 -8.52 -3.43 -23.34
CA ALA A 103 -8.08 -3.10 -24.69
C ALA A 103 -7.06 -4.14 -25.21
N VAL A 104 -6.12 -4.55 -24.36
CA VAL A 104 -5.17 -5.64 -24.66
C VAL A 104 -5.92 -6.95 -24.93
N ARG A 105 -6.89 -7.32 -24.10
CA ARG A 105 -7.71 -8.53 -24.32
C ARG A 105 -8.35 -8.52 -25.71
N ALA A 106 -8.99 -7.41 -26.09
CA ALA A 106 -9.65 -7.30 -27.39
C ALA A 106 -8.65 -7.46 -28.55
N ARG A 107 -7.51 -6.78 -28.52
CA ARG A 107 -6.47 -6.90 -29.56
C ARG A 107 -5.81 -8.28 -29.61
N VAL A 108 -5.61 -8.93 -28.46
CA VAL A 108 -5.12 -10.31 -28.41
C VAL A 108 -6.09 -11.28 -29.09
N GLN A 109 -7.40 -11.09 -28.91
CA GLN A 109 -8.42 -11.92 -29.57
C GLN A 109 -8.41 -11.76 -31.09
N GLU A 110 -8.17 -10.55 -31.59
CA GLU A 110 -8.00 -10.31 -33.03
C GLU A 110 -6.73 -10.96 -33.58
N LEU A 111 -5.58 -10.76 -32.91
CA LEU A 111 -4.31 -11.37 -33.31
C LEU A 111 -4.34 -12.90 -33.33
N ARG A 112 -5.12 -13.52 -32.44
CA ARG A 112 -5.31 -14.97 -32.38
C ARG A 112 -5.77 -15.55 -33.73
N ALA A 113 -6.59 -14.80 -34.48
CA ALA A 113 -7.14 -15.24 -35.76
C ALA A 113 -6.18 -15.01 -36.94
N GLY A 114 -5.36 -13.96 -36.89
CA GLY A 114 -4.50 -13.54 -38.01
C GLY A 114 -3.05 -14.05 -37.98
N LEU A 115 -2.51 -14.39 -36.80
CA LEU A 115 -1.09 -14.68 -36.67
C LEU A 115 -0.70 -16.07 -37.21
N ASP A 116 0.19 -16.11 -38.22
CA ASP A 116 0.87 -17.35 -38.62
C ASP A 116 1.86 -17.78 -37.52
N ARG A 117 1.43 -18.75 -36.71
CA ARG A 117 2.18 -19.23 -35.54
C ARG A 117 3.51 -19.90 -35.93
N LYS A 118 3.58 -20.54 -37.10
CA LYS A 118 4.79 -21.27 -37.51
C LYS A 118 5.85 -20.29 -37.96
N GLU A 119 5.46 -19.30 -38.76
CA GLU A 119 6.37 -18.22 -39.16
C GLU A 119 6.77 -17.37 -37.94
N ALA A 120 5.81 -17.02 -37.06
CA ALA A 120 6.10 -16.28 -35.83
C ALA A 120 7.10 -17.01 -34.92
N GLN A 121 6.95 -18.34 -34.77
CA GLN A 121 7.90 -19.16 -34.02
C GLN A 121 9.30 -19.10 -34.65
N GLY A 122 9.41 -19.21 -35.98
CA GLY A 122 10.68 -19.12 -36.69
C GLY A 122 11.35 -17.76 -36.49
N LEU A 123 10.59 -16.67 -36.63
CA LEU A 123 11.06 -15.30 -36.39
C LEU A 123 11.55 -15.12 -34.95
N LEU A 124 10.81 -15.65 -33.98
CA LEU A 124 11.18 -15.57 -32.57
C LEU A 124 12.43 -16.37 -32.25
N ASP A 125 12.59 -17.58 -32.80
CA ASP A 125 13.78 -18.40 -32.59
C ASP A 125 15.03 -17.81 -33.23
N ASP A 126 14.90 -17.20 -34.40
CA ASP A 126 15.99 -16.46 -35.05
C ASP A 126 16.39 -15.23 -34.23
N ALA A 127 15.41 -14.45 -33.75
CA ALA A 127 15.64 -13.32 -32.87
C ALA A 127 16.34 -13.74 -31.56
N ARG A 128 15.90 -14.84 -30.92
CA ARG A 128 16.54 -15.39 -29.71
C ARG A 128 17.98 -15.83 -29.97
N LYS A 129 18.24 -16.51 -31.10
CA LYS A 129 19.61 -16.92 -31.48
C LYS A 129 20.51 -15.69 -31.68
N ALA A 130 20.02 -14.66 -32.35
CA ALA A 130 20.74 -13.42 -32.57
C ALA A 130 21.00 -12.66 -31.25
N GLY A 131 19.99 -12.54 -30.40
CA GLY A 131 20.07 -11.89 -29.09
C GLY A 131 21.03 -12.61 -28.12
N ARG A 132 20.99 -13.95 -28.07
CA ARG A 132 21.97 -14.72 -27.28
C ARG A 132 23.40 -14.55 -27.78
N LYS A 133 23.59 -14.50 -29.10
CA LYS A 133 24.90 -14.26 -29.69
C LYS A 133 25.42 -12.87 -29.30
N SER A 134 24.60 -11.83 -29.40
CA SER A 134 25.00 -10.47 -29.03
C SER A 134 25.32 -10.32 -27.54
N LEU A 135 24.54 -10.94 -26.65
CA LEU A 135 24.85 -10.97 -25.21
C LEU A 135 26.18 -11.67 -24.93
N ARG A 136 26.43 -12.83 -25.55
CA ARG A 136 27.68 -13.58 -25.38
C ARG A 136 28.89 -12.81 -25.91
N ASP A 137 28.75 -12.12 -27.03
CA ASP A 137 29.83 -11.32 -27.60
C ASP A 137 30.10 -10.08 -26.73
N LYS A 138 29.07 -9.46 -26.15
CA LYS A 138 29.21 -8.39 -25.15
C LYS A 138 29.93 -8.87 -23.88
N GLU A 139 29.53 -10.02 -23.32
CA GLU A 139 30.17 -10.59 -22.13
C GLU A 139 31.64 -10.92 -22.37
N LYS A 140 31.97 -11.45 -23.56
CA LYS A 140 33.37 -11.69 -23.97
C LYS A 140 34.16 -10.40 -24.09
N ALA A 141 33.58 -9.34 -24.66
CA ALA A 141 34.22 -8.04 -24.78
C ALA A 141 34.51 -7.44 -23.40
N GLU A 142 33.54 -7.47 -22.48
CA GLU A 142 33.71 -7.01 -21.11
C GLU A 142 34.77 -7.82 -20.33
N LYS A 143 34.83 -9.14 -20.55
CA LYS A 143 35.87 -10.02 -19.97
C LYS A 143 37.26 -9.71 -20.55
N ALA A 144 37.36 -9.45 -21.86
CA ALA A 144 38.62 -9.09 -22.50
C ALA A 144 39.16 -7.74 -21.98
N GLU A 145 38.27 -6.75 -21.79
CA GLU A 145 38.63 -5.45 -21.23
C GLU A 145 39.09 -5.56 -19.76
N LYS A 146 38.40 -6.37 -18.94
CA LYS A 146 38.80 -6.61 -17.54
C LYS A 146 40.09 -7.42 -17.41
N GLY A 147 40.25 -8.48 -18.23
CA GLY A 147 41.45 -9.33 -18.21
C GLY A 147 42.72 -8.63 -18.72
N GLY A 148 42.59 -7.63 -19.61
CA GLY A 148 43.70 -6.78 -20.03
C GLY A 148 44.27 -5.96 -18.87
N LYS A 149 43.40 -5.36 -18.04
CA LYS A 149 43.82 -4.54 -16.88
C LYS A 149 44.50 -5.33 -15.77
N GLU A 150 44.17 -6.61 -15.60
CA GLU A 150 44.77 -7.43 -14.53
C GLU A 150 46.17 -7.94 -14.91
N LYS A 151 46.40 -8.26 -16.20
CA LYS A 151 47.74 -8.61 -16.69
C LYS A 151 48.73 -7.44 -16.66
N ASP A 152 48.27 -6.22 -16.88
CA ASP A 152 49.13 -5.04 -16.78
C ASP A 152 49.53 -4.70 -15.33
N LYS A 153 48.78 -5.20 -14.33
CA LYS A 153 49.08 -4.99 -12.90
C LYS A 153 49.96 -6.09 -12.31
N ALA A 154 49.90 -7.32 -12.81
CA ALA A 154 50.79 -8.42 -12.41
C ALA A 154 52.16 -8.42 -13.12
N GLY A 155 52.28 -7.73 -14.27
CA GLY A 155 53.50 -7.70 -15.07
C GLY A 155 54.65 -6.81 -14.55
N LYS A 156 54.49 -6.12 -13.41
CA LYS A 156 55.53 -5.21 -12.89
C LYS A 156 56.41 -5.77 -11.78
N ASP A 157 56.02 -6.86 -11.11
CA ASP A 157 56.79 -7.39 -9.97
C ASP A 157 57.47 -8.75 -10.20
N GLU A 158 57.27 -9.41 -11.34
CA GLU A 158 57.81 -10.76 -11.57
C GLU A 158 58.65 -10.86 -12.85
N LYS A 159 59.69 -10.02 -12.94
CA LYS A 159 60.76 -10.17 -13.94
C LYS A 159 62.07 -10.61 -13.25
N ALA A 160 62.03 -11.72 -12.53
CA ALA A 160 63.24 -12.39 -12.02
C ALA A 160 63.01 -13.85 -11.59
N ALA A 161 62.71 -14.78 -12.51
CA ALA A 161 63.16 -16.18 -12.43
C ALA A 161 62.75 -17.02 -13.65
N ALA A 162 63.75 -17.69 -14.24
CA ALA A 162 63.78 -18.98 -14.96
C ALA A 162 62.54 -19.39 -15.80
N LYS A 163 62.59 -19.54 -17.13
CA LYS A 163 63.50 -20.27 -18.05
C LYS A 163 63.56 -21.78 -17.80
N ASP A 164 63.28 -22.51 -18.88
CA ASP A 164 63.31 -23.97 -19.09
C ASP A 164 62.08 -24.76 -18.60
N ASP A 165 61.12 -25.01 -19.50
CA ASP A 165 61.09 -26.33 -20.16
C ASP A 165 60.09 -26.41 -21.32
N LYS A 166 60.50 -27.13 -22.35
CA LYS A 166 59.89 -27.21 -23.68
C LYS A 166 59.54 -28.66 -23.97
N ALA A 167 58.26 -29.04 -23.88
CA ALA A 167 57.60 -30.05 -24.72
C ALA A 167 56.22 -30.45 -24.21
N SER A 168 55.16 -30.15 -24.97
CA SER A 168 54.34 -31.17 -25.64
C SER A 168 53.10 -30.50 -26.22
N LYS A 169 52.86 -30.86 -27.46
CA LYS A 169 51.94 -30.25 -28.41
C LYS A 169 50.81 -31.26 -28.57
N ASP A 170 49.75 -31.10 -27.79
CA ASP A 170 48.45 -31.73 -28.05
C ASP A 170 47.34 -30.81 -27.52
N ALA A 171 46.88 -29.91 -28.39
CA ALA A 171 45.83 -28.93 -28.12
C ALA A 171 44.46 -29.64 -28.10
N LYS A 172 44.19 -30.34 -27.00
CA LYS A 172 42.85 -30.80 -26.65
C LYS A 172 42.03 -29.57 -26.25
N ALA A 173 41.02 -29.21 -27.04
CA ALA A 173 40.12 -28.10 -26.74
C ALA A 173 39.68 -28.16 -25.26
N PRO A 174 39.78 -27.06 -24.50
CA PRO A 174 39.48 -27.08 -23.08
C PRO A 174 38.03 -27.54 -22.88
N LYS A 175 37.85 -28.65 -22.17
CA LYS A 175 36.53 -29.11 -21.71
C LYS A 175 35.97 -27.97 -20.85
N LYS A 176 34.93 -27.27 -21.36
CA LYS A 176 34.13 -26.33 -20.57
C LYS A 176 33.79 -26.98 -19.24
N SER A 177 34.12 -26.30 -18.14
CA SER A 177 33.82 -26.79 -16.80
C SER A 177 32.30 -26.87 -16.60
N LYS A 178 31.83 -27.72 -15.69
CA LYS A 178 30.39 -27.84 -15.38
C LYS A 178 29.79 -26.49 -14.95
N ALA A 179 30.58 -25.65 -14.27
CA ALA A 179 30.20 -24.30 -13.87
C ALA A 179 29.96 -23.36 -15.06
N ASP A 180 30.79 -23.44 -16.12
CA ASP A 180 30.56 -22.64 -17.34
C ASP A 180 29.25 -23.04 -18.05
N LYS A 181 28.84 -24.30 -17.91
CA LYS A 181 27.61 -24.81 -18.54
C LYS A 181 26.34 -24.41 -17.77
N GLU A 182 26.42 -24.26 -16.45
CA GLU A 182 25.33 -23.68 -15.63
C GLU A 182 25.21 -22.18 -15.89
N LYS A 183 26.34 -21.46 -15.94
CA LYS A 183 26.34 -20.02 -16.20
C LYS A 183 25.84 -19.66 -17.61
N ASP A 184 26.16 -20.48 -18.62
CA ASP A 184 25.59 -20.34 -19.97
C ASP A 184 24.05 -20.55 -19.96
N LYS A 185 23.51 -21.41 -19.08
CA LYS A 185 22.06 -21.63 -18.97
C LYS A 185 21.34 -20.46 -18.31
N ASP A 186 21.92 -19.85 -17.29
CA ASP A 186 21.32 -18.68 -16.64
C ASP A 186 21.32 -17.46 -17.58
N ALA A 187 22.38 -17.29 -18.38
CA ALA A 187 22.43 -16.24 -19.41
C ALA A 187 21.46 -16.48 -20.58
N GLU A 188 21.15 -17.74 -20.92
CA GLU A 188 20.06 -18.09 -21.84
C GLU A 188 18.68 -17.64 -21.30
N ASP A 189 18.58 -17.47 -19.97
CA ASP A 189 17.38 -17.12 -19.24
C ASP A 189 17.15 -15.62 -18.92
N GLU A 190 18.04 -14.73 -19.32
CA GLU A 190 17.96 -13.30 -18.91
C GLU A 190 17.49 -12.30 -19.98
N GLY A 191 17.61 -12.59 -21.29
CA GLY A 191 17.28 -11.60 -22.33
C GLY A 191 15.78 -11.31 -22.49
N ASP A 192 15.43 -10.03 -22.71
CA ASP A 192 14.07 -9.63 -23.09
C ASP A 192 13.81 -9.95 -24.58
N TRP A 193 12.81 -10.80 -24.83
CA TRP A 193 12.49 -11.26 -26.17
C TRP A 193 11.91 -10.17 -27.07
N LEU A 194 11.19 -9.20 -26.51
CA LEU A 194 10.70 -8.05 -27.28
C LEU A 194 11.89 -7.28 -27.86
N GLU A 195 12.92 -7.05 -27.03
CA GLU A 195 14.15 -6.37 -27.44
C GLU A 195 14.90 -7.16 -28.52
N PHE A 196 14.95 -8.48 -28.41
CA PHE A 196 15.56 -9.33 -29.44
C PHE A 196 14.83 -9.25 -30.78
N VAL A 197 13.50 -9.25 -30.78
CA VAL A 197 12.70 -9.14 -32.02
C VAL A 197 12.83 -7.73 -32.64
N LEU A 198 12.90 -6.69 -31.80
CA LEU A 198 13.09 -5.31 -32.27
C LEU A 198 14.51 -5.05 -32.83
N ALA A 199 15.52 -5.77 -32.34
CA ALA A 199 16.91 -5.65 -32.81
C ALA A 199 17.11 -6.17 -34.25
N SER A 200 16.20 -7.01 -34.76
CA SER A 200 16.21 -7.52 -36.15
C SER A 200 14.91 -7.14 -36.87
N PRO A 201 14.70 -5.84 -37.19
CA PRO A 201 13.42 -5.35 -37.66
C PRO A 201 13.07 -5.87 -39.06
N LYS A 202 11.83 -6.37 -39.21
CA LYS A 202 11.26 -6.78 -40.50
C LYS A 202 9.92 -6.07 -40.74
N PRO A 203 9.90 -4.74 -40.90
CA PRO A 203 8.66 -3.96 -40.92
C PRO A 203 7.70 -4.30 -42.07
N LYS A 204 8.19 -4.97 -43.13
CA LYS A 204 7.39 -5.45 -44.26
C LYS A 204 6.69 -6.79 -44.02
N SER A 205 7.05 -7.51 -42.96
CA SER A 205 6.41 -8.80 -42.59
C SER A 205 5.27 -8.53 -41.61
N ASP A 206 4.05 -8.90 -41.97
CA ASP A 206 2.87 -8.78 -41.11
C ASP A 206 3.03 -9.63 -39.85
N THR A 207 3.50 -10.86 -40.01
CA THR A 207 3.82 -11.78 -38.91
C THR A 207 4.83 -11.19 -37.93
N TRP A 208 5.86 -10.49 -38.40
CA TRP A 208 6.80 -9.80 -37.52
C TRP A 208 6.12 -8.67 -36.73
N ARG A 209 5.28 -7.86 -37.38
CA ARG A 209 4.54 -6.77 -36.71
C ARG A 209 3.61 -7.32 -35.64
N ASP A 210 2.87 -8.37 -35.95
CA ASP A 210 1.93 -8.99 -35.01
C ASP A 210 2.64 -9.70 -33.86
N LEU A 211 3.81 -10.31 -34.10
CA LEU A 211 4.67 -10.85 -33.04
C LEU A 211 5.17 -9.73 -32.10
N VAL A 212 5.62 -8.60 -32.64
CA VAL A 212 6.02 -7.43 -31.83
C VAL A 212 4.86 -6.92 -31.00
N ARG A 213 3.67 -6.81 -31.59
CA ARG A 213 2.45 -6.39 -30.89
C ARG A 213 2.08 -7.33 -29.75
N LEU A 214 2.13 -8.63 -30.00
CA LEU A 214 1.83 -9.66 -29.02
C LEU A 214 2.77 -9.59 -27.81
N LEU A 215 4.08 -9.50 -28.06
CA LEU A 215 5.09 -9.40 -26.99
C LEU A 215 5.01 -8.06 -26.25
N ALA A 216 4.70 -6.96 -26.94
CA ALA A 216 4.49 -5.67 -26.30
C ALA A 216 3.27 -5.68 -25.36
N MET A 217 2.15 -6.27 -25.79
CA MET A 217 0.96 -6.44 -24.94
C MET A 217 1.25 -7.33 -23.73
N GLU A 218 2.06 -8.37 -23.88
CA GLU A 218 2.52 -9.20 -22.75
C GLU A 218 3.27 -8.35 -21.70
N ARG A 219 4.17 -7.45 -22.15
CA ARG A 219 4.89 -6.52 -21.26
C ARG A 219 3.96 -5.52 -20.61
N MET A 220 2.97 -4.99 -21.34
CA MET A 220 1.95 -4.10 -20.78
C MET A 220 1.15 -4.79 -19.67
N LEU A 221 0.69 -6.03 -19.87
CA LEU A 221 -0.01 -6.80 -18.82
C LEU A 221 0.88 -7.05 -17.60
N THR A 222 2.16 -7.31 -17.84
CA THR A 222 3.17 -7.49 -16.77
C THR A 222 3.41 -6.19 -16.00
N ALA A 223 3.49 -5.05 -16.69
CA ALA A 223 3.62 -3.73 -16.07
C ALA A 223 2.38 -3.33 -15.27
N ALA A 224 1.18 -3.63 -15.78
CA ALA A 224 -0.07 -3.41 -15.04
C ALA A 224 -0.10 -4.22 -13.74
N GLY A 225 0.37 -5.47 -13.76
CA GLY A 225 0.64 -6.27 -12.57
C GLY A 225 -0.55 -6.50 -11.64
N THR A 226 -1.78 -6.47 -12.18
CA THR A 226 -3.02 -6.73 -11.43
C THR A 226 -3.52 -8.16 -11.68
N THR A 227 -4.34 -8.70 -10.76
CA THR A 227 -4.95 -10.02 -10.93
C THR A 227 -5.65 -10.20 -12.29
N PRO A 228 -6.48 -9.24 -12.78
CA PRO A 228 -7.05 -9.32 -14.13
C PRO A 228 -6.00 -9.38 -15.24
N ALA A 229 -4.91 -8.61 -15.14
CA ALA A 229 -3.84 -8.65 -16.15
C ALA A 229 -3.17 -10.02 -16.23
N VAL A 230 -2.95 -10.67 -15.08
CA VAL A 230 -2.37 -12.03 -15.04
C VAL A 230 -3.34 -13.09 -15.59
N ARG A 231 -4.65 -12.92 -15.41
CA ARG A 231 -5.64 -13.79 -16.08
C ARG A 231 -5.50 -13.71 -17.60
N GLU A 232 -5.30 -12.50 -18.14
CA GLU A 232 -5.06 -12.33 -19.58
C GLU A 232 -3.73 -12.95 -20.03
N LEU A 233 -2.67 -12.89 -19.22
CA LEU A 233 -1.42 -13.61 -19.50
C LEU A 233 -1.64 -15.13 -19.59
N LEU A 234 -2.44 -15.71 -18.68
CA LEU A 234 -2.81 -17.13 -18.74
C LEU A 234 -3.69 -17.46 -19.95
N GLN A 235 -4.60 -16.55 -20.30
CA GLN A 235 -5.44 -16.68 -21.49
C GLN A 235 -4.59 -16.64 -22.78
N MET A 236 -3.57 -15.78 -22.85
CA MET A 236 -2.59 -15.75 -23.95
C MET A 236 -1.88 -17.10 -24.09
N TYR A 237 -1.52 -17.77 -22.98
CA TYR A 237 -0.93 -19.11 -23.04
C TYR A 237 -1.89 -20.12 -23.67
N SER A 238 -3.18 -20.04 -23.37
CA SER A 238 -4.18 -20.92 -23.99
C SER A 238 -4.28 -20.74 -25.51
N TYR A 239 -4.04 -19.52 -26.01
CA TYR A 239 -4.18 -19.18 -27.42
C TYR A 239 -2.93 -19.50 -28.24
N PHE A 240 -1.76 -19.17 -27.71
CA PHE A 240 -0.48 -19.24 -28.44
C PHE A 240 0.41 -20.41 -28.00
N GLY A 241 0.10 -21.07 -26.88
CA GLY A 241 0.78 -22.28 -26.42
C GLY A 241 2.30 -22.11 -26.28
N GLU A 242 3.07 -23.01 -26.90
CA GLU A 242 4.52 -23.05 -26.79
C GLU A 242 5.24 -21.81 -27.33
N LEU A 243 4.61 -21.03 -28.21
CA LEU A 243 5.19 -19.80 -28.75
C LEU A 243 5.59 -18.82 -27.63
N LEU A 244 4.70 -18.67 -26.64
CA LEU A 244 4.85 -17.73 -25.52
C LEU A 244 5.19 -18.42 -24.19
N ARG A 245 5.43 -19.73 -24.15
CA ARG A 245 5.57 -20.42 -22.85
C ARG A 245 6.70 -19.86 -21.98
N VAL A 246 7.88 -19.59 -22.56
CA VAL A 246 9.08 -19.25 -21.77
C VAL A 246 9.12 -17.75 -21.38
N ASP A 247 8.99 -16.78 -22.30
CA ASP A 247 7.84 -15.87 -22.28
C ASP A 247 7.16 -15.54 -20.95
N LEU A 248 5.92 -16.03 -20.93
CA LEU A 248 4.97 -15.89 -19.85
C LEU A 248 5.52 -16.44 -18.53
N GLN A 249 6.29 -17.53 -18.55
CA GLN A 249 6.97 -18.02 -17.34
C GLN A 249 7.89 -16.95 -16.73
N ARG A 250 8.67 -16.23 -17.55
CA ARG A 250 9.54 -15.16 -17.06
C ARG A 250 8.73 -13.98 -16.55
N GLN A 251 7.71 -13.56 -17.28
CA GLN A 251 6.89 -12.42 -16.86
C GLN A 251 6.11 -12.72 -15.56
N ILE A 252 5.57 -13.92 -15.42
CA ILE A 252 4.95 -14.39 -14.17
C ILE A 252 5.98 -14.42 -13.04
N GLY A 253 7.21 -14.89 -13.32
CA GLY A 253 8.30 -14.84 -12.35
C GLY A 253 8.65 -13.42 -11.86
N LYS A 254 8.57 -12.40 -12.74
CA LYS A 254 8.75 -10.99 -12.36
C LYS A 254 7.64 -10.49 -11.44
N LEU A 255 6.40 -10.93 -11.66
CA LEU A 255 5.23 -10.52 -10.87
C LEU A 255 5.19 -11.12 -9.46
N ARG A 256 5.83 -12.28 -9.26
CA ARG A 256 5.91 -12.97 -7.96
C ARG A 256 4.53 -13.16 -7.32
N ASP A 257 4.34 -12.66 -6.09
CA ASP A 257 3.13 -12.80 -5.31
C ASP A 257 1.89 -12.24 -6.03
N ARG A 258 2.04 -11.21 -6.88
CA ARG A 258 0.92 -10.62 -7.64
C ARG A 258 0.31 -11.57 -8.67
N ALA A 259 1.06 -12.59 -9.10
CA ALA A 259 0.55 -13.60 -10.04
C ALA A 259 -0.23 -14.73 -9.33
N VAL A 260 -0.03 -14.93 -8.03
CA VAL A 260 -0.58 -16.06 -7.28
C VAL A 260 -2.10 -16.18 -7.36
N PRO A 261 -2.91 -15.11 -7.20
CA PRO A 261 -4.37 -15.23 -7.28
C PRO A 261 -4.85 -15.79 -8.63
N ALA A 262 -4.33 -15.25 -9.74
CA ALA A 262 -4.71 -15.70 -11.07
C ALA A 262 -4.19 -17.12 -11.38
N LEU A 263 -3.03 -17.49 -10.85
CA LEU A 263 -2.50 -18.86 -10.98
C LEU A 263 -3.35 -19.88 -10.21
N ILE A 264 -3.85 -19.53 -9.02
CA ILE A 264 -4.80 -20.38 -8.26
C ILE A 264 -6.05 -20.63 -9.11
N GLU A 265 -6.64 -19.57 -9.67
CA GLU A 265 -7.78 -19.69 -10.59
C GLU A 265 -7.43 -20.51 -11.84
N GLY A 266 -6.22 -20.33 -12.36
CA GLY A 266 -5.68 -21.06 -13.50
C GLY A 266 -5.63 -22.59 -13.32
N ARG A 267 -5.60 -23.10 -12.08
CA ARG A 267 -5.68 -24.55 -11.80
C ARG A 267 -7.00 -25.17 -12.25
N GLN A 268 -8.06 -24.37 -12.37
CA GLN A 268 -9.39 -24.79 -12.85
C GLN A 268 -9.74 -24.29 -14.25
N HIS A 269 -8.77 -23.73 -14.97
CA HIS A 269 -8.98 -23.26 -16.32
C HIS A 269 -9.39 -24.40 -17.28
N ASP A 270 -10.27 -24.16 -18.25
CA ASP A 270 -10.81 -25.20 -19.15
C ASP A 270 -9.70 -25.96 -19.92
N ALA A 271 -8.67 -25.24 -20.36
CA ALA A 271 -7.52 -25.82 -21.05
C ALA A 271 -6.53 -26.49 -20.07
N LYS A 272 -6.37 -27.82 -20.17
CA LYS A 272 -5.40 -28.63 -19.37
C LYS A 272 -3.95 -28.18 -19.46
N ILE A 273 -3.55 -27.51 -20.55
CA ILE A 273 -2.19 -26.97 -20.68
C ILE A 273 -1.97 -25.80 -19.71
N VAL A 274 -2.98 -24.93 -19.56
CA VAL A 274 -2.97 -23.80 -18.62
C VAL A 274 -3.00 -24.31 -17.18
N GLN A 275 -3.82 -25.32 -16.88
CA GLN A 275 -3.85 -25.94 -15.54
C GLN A 275 -2.46 -26.44 -15.11
N ARG A 276 -1.79 -27.22 -15.97
CA ARG A 276 -0.45 -27.75 -15.69
C ARG A 276 0.60 -26.65 -15.57
N PHE A 277 0.48 -25.62 -16.41
CA PHE A 277 1.36 -24.46 -16.35
C PHE A 277 1.17 -23.69 -15.04
N ALA A 278 -0.08 -23.41 -14.65
CA ALA A 278 -0.40 -22.69 -13.43
C ALA A 278 0.10 -23.41 -12.18
N SER A 279 -0.13 -24.72 -12.07
CA SER A 279 0.41 -25.55 -10.98
C SER A 279 1.94 -25.47 -10.93
N LYS A 280 2.61 -25.64 -12.08
CA LYS A 280 4.07 -25.56 -12.15
C LYS A 280 4.60 -24.18 -11.75
N GLN A 281 3.93 -23.10 -12.14
CA GLN A 281 4.34 -21.74 -11.73
C GLN A 281 4.15 -21.52 -10.23
N LEU A 282 3.05 -22.02 -9.64
CA LEU A 282 2.86 -21.97 -8.18
C LEU A 282 3.94 -22.77 -7.44
N ASP A 283 4.33 -23.93 -7.95
CA ASP A 283 5.44 -24.73 -7.40
C ASP A 283 6.76 -23.95 -7.46
N LEU A 284 7.08 -23.32 -8.60
CA LEU A 284 8.30 -22.54 -8.79
C LEU A 284 8.34 -21.29 -7.89
N LEU A 285 7.19 -20.72 -7.57
CA LEU A 285 7.09 -19.59 -6.65
C LEU A 285 7.08 -19.99 -5.17
N GLY A 286 7.00 -21.29 -4.85
CA GLY A 286 6.83 -21.76 -3.47
C GLY A 286 5.49 -21.32 -2.87
N ARG A 287 4.43 -21.36 -3.68
CA ARG A 287 3.07 -20.91 -3.36
C ARG A 287 2.02 -21.98 -3.72
N ALA A 288 2.44 -23.23 -3.81
CA ALA A 288 1.57 -24.34 -4.21
C ALA A 288 0.55 -24.70 -3.14
N ILE A 289 0.92 -24.54 -1.87
CA ILE A 289 0.09 -24.89 -0.71
C ILE A 289 -0.62 -23.65 -0.19
N PRO A 290 -1.91 -23.72 0.21
CA PRO A 290 -2.65 -22.57 0.75
C PRO A 290 -1.95 -21.84 1.91
N GLY A 291 -1.29 -22.56 2.81
CA GLY A 291 -0.52 -21.96 3.91
C GLY A 291 0.67 -21.11 3.46
N GLU A 292 1.33 -21.48 2.37
CA GLU A 292 2.43 -20.72 1.78
C GLU A 292 1.91 -19.55 0.93
N ALA A 293 0.80 -19.77 0.22
CA ALA A 293 0.15 -18.78 -0.62
C ALA A 293 -0.34 -17.56 0.18
N VAL A 294 -0.82 -17.75 1.42
CA VAL A 294 -1.25 -16.63 2.27
C VAL A 294 -0.10 -15.87 2.94
N GLY A 295 1.15 -16.31 2.78
CA GLY A 295 2.35 -15.65 3.34
C GLY A 295 2.75 -14.35 2.64
N VAL A 296 1.82 -13.69 1.95
CA VAL A 296 2.06 -12.46 1.17
C VAL A 296 1.91 -11.23 2.05
N THR A 297 2.83 -10.28 1.91
CA THR A 297 2.86 -9.04 2.71
C THR A 297 1.78 -8.04 2.29
N ASP A 298 1.49 -7.95 0.98
CA ASP A 298 0.50 -7.02 0.44
C ASP A 298 -0.93 -7.48 0.78
N PRO A 299 -1.70 -6.70 1.57
CA PRO A 299 -3.06 -7.07 1.97
C PRO A 299 -4.03 -7.16 0.79
N GLN A 300 -3.83 -6.38 -0.28
CA GLN A 300 -4.71 -6.43 -1.44
C GLN A 300 -4.52 -7.73 -2.22
N VAL A 301 -3.27 -8.14 -2.42
CA VAL A 301 -2.93 -9.42 -3.05
C VAL A 301 -3.43 -10.58 -2.18
N LEU A 302 -3.24 -10.51 -0.86
CA LEU A 302 -3.76 -11.53 0.06
C LEU A 302 -5.29 -11.65 -0.02
N ALA A 303 -6.02 -10.52 -0.06
CA ALA A 303 -7.47 -10.54 -0.25
C ALA A 303 -7.86 -11.23 -1.58
N ASP A 304 -7.13 -10.95 -2.66
CA ASP A 304 -7.35 -11.59 -3.96
C ASP A 304 -7.03 -13.08 -3.94
N ILE A 305 -6.00 -13.53 -3.20
CA ILE A 305 -5.68 -14.96 -2.99
C ILE A 305 -6.84 -15.67 -2.28
N LEU A 306 -7.37 -15.08 -1.20
CA LEU A 306 -8.52 -15.65 -0.48
C LEU A 306 -9.73 -15.79 -1.41
N ARG A 307 -10.04 -14.74 -2.19
CA ARG A 307 -11.12 -14.79 -3.18
C ARG A 307 -10.86 -15.83 -4.27
N ALA A 308 -9.62 -15.96 -4.75
CA ALA A 308 -9.25 -16.95 -5.76
C ALA A 308 -9.55 -18.38 -5.28
N TYR A 309 -9.16 -18.73 -4.05
CA TYR A 309 -9.52 -20.03 -3.45
C TYR A 309 -11.04 -20.21 -3.31
N GLY A 310 -11.76 -19.13 -2.99
CA GLY A 310 -13.22 -19.08 -3.00
C GLY A 310 -13.81 -19.44 -4.37
N ARG A 311 -13.31 -18.81 -5.45
CA ARG A 311 -13.76 -19.05 -6.83
C ARG A 311 -13.49 -20.48 -7.27
N THR A 312 -12.34 -21.03 -6.91
CA THR A 312 -11.98 -22.41 -7.24
C THR A 312 -12.60 -23.43 -6.29
N ARG A 313 -13.34 -23.00 -5.26
CA ARG A 313 -13.90 -23.90 -4.24
C ARG A 313 -12.87 -24.87 -3.65
N ASP A 314 -11.65 -24.38 -3.39
CA ASP A 314 -10.55 -25.22 -2.88
C ASP A 314 -10.79 -25.56 -1.40
N VAL A 315 -11.13 -26.83 -1.14
CA VAL A 315 -11.49 -27.32 0.19
C VAL A 315 -10.27 -27.36 1.12
N ASP A 316 -9.07 -27.55 0.58
CA ASP A 316 -7.83 -27.60 1.38
C ASP A 316 -7.46 -26.22 1.94
N ALA A 317 -7.93 -25.16 1.28
CA ALA A 317 -7.72 -23.78 1.72
C ALA A 317 -8.68 -23.33 2.85
N VAL A 318 -9.80 -24.04 3.09
CA VAL A 318 -10.86 -23.60 4.00
C VAL A 318 -10.34 -23.26 5.41
N ARG A 319 -9.50 -24.12 5.98
CA ARG A 319 -8.94 -23.88 7.33
C ARG A 319 -8.08 -22.62 7.38
N VAL A 320 -7.27 -22.38 6.34
CA VAL A 320 -6.44 -21.18 6.24
C VAL A 320 -7.33 -19.95 6.07
N ILE A 321 -8.32 -19.99 5.18
CA ILE A 321 -9.26 -18.88 4.95
C ILE A 321 -10.03 -18.53 6.24
N LEU A 322 -10.48 -19.53 7.00
CA LEU A 322 -11.20 -19.32 8.27
C LEU A 322 -10.37 -18.54 9.30
N SER A 323 -9.04 -18.71 9.32
CA SER A 323 -8.17 -17.92 10.20
C SER A 323 -8.22 -16.42 9.93
N PHE A 324 -8.57 -16.00 8.71
CA PHE A 324 -8.74 -14.60 8.32
C PHE A 324 -10.18 -14.07 8.51
N SER A 325 -11.15 -14.93 8.81
CA SER A 325 -12.57 -14.54 8.96
C SER A 325 -12.87 -13.69 10.21
N ASN A 326 -11.89 -13.60 11.13
CA ASN A 326 -11.87 -12.68 12.27
C ASN A 326 -10.69 -11.69 12.20
N SER A 327 -10.11 -11.43 11.02
CA SER A 327 -9.06 -10.43 10.89
C SER A 327 -9.58 -9.04 11.29
N ASP A 328 -8.74 -8.21 11.92
CA ASP A 328 -9.07 -6.81 12.21
C ASP A 328 -9.21 -5.99 10.91
N ARG A 329 -8.45 -6.35 9.88
CA ARG A 329 -8.48 -5.69 8.57
C ARG A 329 -9.78 -6.06 7.85
N ILE A 330 -10.66 -5.07 7.65
CA ILE A 330 -11.98 -5.26 7.03
C ILE A 330 -11.91 -5.95 5.66
N GLN A 331 -10.97 -5.53 4.80
CA GLN A 331 -10.80 -6.09 3.46
C GLN A 331 -10.47 -7.59 3.48
N LEU A 332 -9.58 -8.03 4.38
CA LEU A 332 -9.21 -9.44 4.52
C LEU A 332 -10.35 -10.26 5.11
N ARG A 333 -11.03 -9.71 6.12
CA ARG A 333 -12.18 -10.34 6.76
C ARG A 333 -13.32 -10.56 5.78
N GLU A 334 -13.67 -9.55 5.00
CA GLU A 334 -14.71 -9.65 3.97
C GLU A 334 -14.31 -10.63 2.88
N ALA A 335 -13.09 -10.54 2.35
CA ALA A 335 -12.58 -11.47 1.35
C ALA A 335 -12.60 -12.93 1.83
N ALA A 336 -12.22 -13.18 3.09
CA ALA A 336 -12.28 -14.51 3.68
C ALA A 336 -13.73 -15.03 3.77
N ARG A 337 -14.67 -14.19 4.22
CA ARG A 337 -16.09 -14.57 4.34
C ARG A 337 -16.74 -14.81 2.98
N GLU A 338 -16.44 -13.96 2.00
CA GLU A 338 -16.84 -14.15 0.60
C GLU A 338 -16.32 -15.48 0.05
N ALA A 339 -15.06 -15.81 0.34
CA ALA A 339 -14.44 -17.05 -0.12
C ALA A 339 -15.08 -18.30 0.52
N ILE A 340 -15.33 -18.28 1.84
CA ILE A 340 -16.05 -19.37 2.53
C ILE A 340 -17.46 -19.54 1.96
N ALA A 341 -18.17 -18.43 1.71
CA ALA A 341 -19.48 -18.48 1.09
C ALA A 341 -19.45 -19.03 -0.34
N ALA A 342 -18.41 -18.71 -1.11
CA ALA A 342 -18.23 -19.20 -2.48
C ALA A 342 -17.86 -20.70 -2.54
N ILE A 343 -17.06 -21.19 -1.58
CA ILE A 343 -16.77 -22.61 -1.40
C ILE A 343 -18.07 -23.37 -1.12
N GLY A 344 -18.82 -22.95 -0.10
CA GLY A 344 -20.13 -23.52 0.23
C GLY A 344 -20.05 -24.91 0.90
N GLU A 345 -20.97 -25.80 0.52
CA GLU A 345 -21.14 -27.16 1.08
C GLU A 345 -19.84 -28.00 1.15
N PRO A 346 -18.95 -28.01 0.14
CA PRO A 346 -17.68 -28.74 0.21
C PRO A 346 -16.81 -28.44 1.44
N GLY A 347 -16.94 -27.26 2.05
CA GLY A 347 -16.19 -26.86 3.25
C GLY A 347 -16.88 -27.15 4.58
N ILE A 348 -18.03 -27.85 4.59
CA ILE A 348 -18.86 -28.03 5.80
C ILE A 348 -18.12 -28.72 6.95
N TRP A 349 -17.24 -29.68 6.66
CA TRP A 349 -16.52 -30.42 7.69
C TRP A 349 -15.55 -29.50 8.45
N GLN A 350 -14.80 -28.66 7.73
CA GLN A 350 -13.88 -27.67 8.32
C GLN A 350 -14.64 -26.59 9.08
N LEU A 351 -15.83 -26.19 8.62
CA LEU A 351 -16.71 -25.27 9.35
C LEU A 351 -17.18 -25.87 10.67
N ARG A 352 -17.54 -27.16 10.70
CA ARG A 352 -17.91 -27.86 11.94
C ARG A 352 -16.73 -27.98 12.91
N ASP A 353 -15.53 -28.23 12.41
CA ASP A 353 -14.30 -28.27 13.19
C ASP A 353 -14.00 -26.89 13.82
N ALA A 354 -14.07 -25.82 13.03
CA ALA A 354 -13.90 -24.46 13.52
C ALA A 354 -14.98 -24.06 14.55
N TYR A 355 -16.24 -24.45 14.32
CA TYR A 355 -17.33 -24.23 15.27
C TYR A 355 -17.09 -24.96 16.60
N LEU A 356 -16.64 -26.22 16.54
CA LEU A 356 -16.28 -27.00 17.73
C LEU A 356 -15.14 -26.34 18.51
N ASN A 357 -14.08 -25.90 17.82
CA ASN A 357 -12.95 -25.23 18.45
C ASN A 357 -13.34 -23.91 19.11
N GLN A 358 -14.30 -23.17 18.52
CA GLN A 358 -14.75 -21.89 19.05
C GLN A 358 -15.76 -22.01 20.20
N THR A 359 -16.65 -23.01 20.17
CA THR A 359 -17.76 -23.15 21.14
C THR A 359 -17.55 -24.24 22.19
N GLY A 360 -16.59 -25.14 21.96
CA GLY A 360 -16.42 -26.38 22.72
C GLY A 360 -17.46 -27.46 22.40
N ASN A 361 -18.50 -27.15 21.61
CA ASN A 361 -19.60 -28.04 21.28
C ASN A 361 -19.67 -28.35 19.79
N LYS A 362 -20.09 -29.57 19.43
CA LYS A 362 -20.29 -29.93 18.02
C LYS A 362 -21.47 -29.14 17.47
N ALA A 363 -21.32 -28.59 16.26
CA ALA A 363 -22.44 -28.00 15.54
C ALA A 363 -23.57 -29.04 15.38
N PRO A 364 -24.84 -28.65 15.58
CA PRO A 364 -25.97 -29.54 15.36
C PRO A 364 -25.97 -30.12 13.95
N ARG A 365 -26.45 -31.37 13.79
CA ARG A 365 -26.34 -32.10 12.53
C ARG A 365 -27.21 -31.49 11.43
N GLU A 366 -28.32 -30.91 11.82
CA GLU A 366 -29.28 -30.21 10.97
C GLU A 366 -28.80 -28.84 10.49
N PHE A 367 -27.69 -28.32 11.04
CA PHE A 367 -27.13 -27.07 10.55
C PHE A 367 -26.50 -27.31 9.17
N THR A 368 -27.01 -26.56 8.21
CA THR A 368 -26.42 -26.38 6.89
C THR A 368 -25.12 -25.59 6.98
N TRP A 369 -24.25 -25.73 5.97
CA TRP A 369 -22.97 -25.01 5.93
C TRP A 369 -23.13 -23.49 6.13
N ASP A 370 -24.19 -22.90 5.55
CA ASP A 370 -24.41 -21.46 5.58
C ASP A 370 -24.83 -20.99 6.98
N ARG A 371 -25.63 -21.79 7.69
CA ARG A 371 -25.99 -21.52 9.09
C ARG A 371 -24.77 -21.59 10.00
N ILE A 372 -23.92 -22.61 9.84
CA ILE A 372 -22.68 -22.75 10.64
C ILE A 372 -21.76 -21.54 10.39
N ALA A 373 -21.57 -21.14 9.13
CA ALA A 373 -20.73 -20.00 8.78
C ALA A 373 -21.28 -18.69 9.39
N ARG A 374 -22.60 -18.44 9.31
CA ARG A 374 -23.23 -17.24 9.90
C ARG A 374 -23.10 -17.22 11.42
N GLU A 375 -23.32 -18.34 12.09
CA GLU A 375 -23.15 -18.45 13.55
C GLU A 375 -21.69 -18.18 13.95
N LEU A 376 -20.74 -18.79 13.22
CA LEU A 376 -19.31 -18.58 13.46
C LEU A 376 -18.91 -17.12 13.27
N PHE A 377 -19.32 -16.49 12.18
CA PHE A 377 -19.06 -15.08 11.90
C PHE A 377 -19.74 -14.16 12.92
N GLY A 378 -20.97 -14.49 13.33
CA GLY A 378 -21.68 -13.76 14.39
C GLY A 378 -21.00 -13.89 15.75
N MET A 379 -20.38 -15.03 16.08
CA MET A 379 -19.55 -15.17 17.28
C MET A 379 -18.28 -14.33 17.21
N TYR A 380 -17.57 -14.34 16.07
CA TYR A 380 -16.39 -13.50 15.86
C TYR A 380 -16.73 -12.01 15.92
N ASP A 381 -17.84 -11.60 15.31
CA ASP A 381 -18.29 -10.21 15.33
C ASP A 381 -18.70 -9.79 16.75
N ARG A 382 -19.42 -10.64 17.49
CA ARG A 382 -19.74 -10.36 18.91
C ARG A 382 -18.49 -10.24 19.77
N ALA A 383 -17.52 -11.16 19.63
CA ALA A 383 -16.28 -11.11 20.41
C ALA A 383 -15.48 -9.83 20.09
N ARG A 384 -15.34 -9.49 18.81
CA ARG A 384 -14.63 -8.27 18.37
C ARG A 384 -15.34 -7.01 18.82
N LEU A 385 -16.66 -6.96 18.70
CA LEU A 385 -17.45 -5.79 19.09
C LEU A 385 -17.62 -5.67 20.60
N ALA A 386 -17.59 -6.76 21.38
CA ALA A 386 -17.73 -6.71 22.83
C ALA A 386 -16.66 -5.82 23.48
N GLU A 387 -15.43 -5.88 23.00
CA GLU A 387 -14.36 -5.00 23.47
C GLU A 387 -14.62 -3.53 23.09
N VAL A 388 -15.19 -3.29 21.90
CA VAL A 388 -15.56 -1.95 21.42
C VAL A 388 -16.73 -1.38 22.24
N TYR A 389 -17.76 -2.18 22.54
CA TYR A 389 -18.87 -1.76 23.40
C TYR A 389 -18.41 -1.52 24.83
N LYS A 390 -17.51 -2.36 25.37
CA LYS A 390 -16.91 -2.13 26.69
C LYS A 390 -16.21 -0.77 26.75
N LEU A 391 -15.37 -0.44 25.76
CA LEU A 391 -14.71 0.86 25.68
C LEU A 391 -15.71 2.02 25.51
N MET A 392 -16.80 1.81 24.76
CA MET A 392 -17.88 2.78 24.62
C MET A 392 -18.56 3.05 25.98
N ASP A 393 -18.89 2.00 26.72
CA ASP A 393 -19.57 2.11 28.01
C ASP A 393 -18.66 2.70 29.08
N GLU A 394 -17.36 2.38 29.07
CA GLU A 394 -16.33 3.04 29.88
C GLU A 394 -16.27 4.55 29.56
N GLY A 395 -16.19 4.91 28.27
CA GLY A 395 -16.19 6.31 27.84
C GLY A 395 -17.46 7.06 28.25
N ALA A 396 -18.63 6.41 28.15
CA ALA A 396 -19.90 6.95 28.60
C ALA A 396 -19.93 7.16 30.12
N ALA A 397 -19.40 6.22 30.90
CA ALA A 397 -19.29 6.35 32.36
C ALA A 397 -18.32 7.48 32.76
N HIS A 398 -17.20 7.64 32.05
CA HIS A 398 -16.30 8.78 32.25
C HIS A 398 -16.99 10.12 31.92
N ALA A 399 -17.73 10.18 30.81
CA ALA A 399 -18.49 11.36 30.41
C ALA A 399 -19.57 11.72 31.46
N ALA A 400 -20.31 10.73 31.97
CA ALA A 400 -21.29 10.93 33.04
C ALA A 400 -20.65 11.47 34.33
N ALA A 401 -19.41 11.05 34.63
CA ALA A 401 -18.62 11.55 35.75
C ALA A 401 -17.88 12.88 35.46
N SER A 402 -18.16 13.55 34.34
CA SER A 402 -17.45 14.76 33.87
C SER A 402 -15.92 14.61 33.74
N ARG A 403 -15.43 13.39 33.55
CA ARG A 403 -14.02 13.06 33.28
C ARG A 403 -13.76 13.07 31.78
N TRP A 404 -13.71 14.27 31.20
CA TRP A 404 -13.75 14.47 29.75
C TRP A 404 -12.51 13.96 29.01
N VAL A 405 -11.32 14.05 29.61
CA VAL A 405 -10.06 13.59 29.02
C VAL A 405 -10.10 12.08 28.84
N GLU A 406 -10.49 11.35 29.89
CA GLU A 406 -10.59 9.89 29.89
C GLU A 406 -11.73 9.42 28.96
N ALA A 407 -12.87 10.13 28.96
CA ALA A 407 -13.99 9.84 28.08
C ALA A 407 -13.60 9.92 26.60
N THR A 408 -13.00 11.05 26.20
CA THR A 408 -12.57 11.25 24.80
C THR A 408 -11.46 10.29 24.39
N SER A 409 -10.53 9.95 25.28
CA SER A 409 -9.51 8.92 25.03
C SER A 409 -10.13 7.53 24.78
N ALA A 410 -11.13 7.12 25.56
CA ALA A 410 -11.85 5.86 25.34
C ALA A 410 -12.62 5.87 24.02
N PHE A 411 -13.31 6.98 23.69
CA PHE A 411 -14.01 7.12 22.42
C PHE A 411 -13.08 7.13 21.21
N ASP A 412 -11.90 7.77 21.30
CA ASP A 412 -10.89 7.72 20.24
C ASP A 412 -10.42 6.28 19.99
N LYS A 413 -10.27 5.44 21.04
CA LYS A 413 -9.96 4.00 20.88
C LYS A 413 -11.09 3.24 20.19
N VAL A 414 -12.36 3.56 20.50
CA VAL A 414 -13.52 2.99 19.81
C VAL A 414 -13.49 3.34 18.33
N LEU A 415 -13.29 4.61 17.99
CA LEU A 415 -13.28 5.11 16.60
C LEU A 415 -12.07 4.60 15.82
N ALA A 416 -10.92 4.39 16.47
CA ALA A 416 -9.75 3.80 15.85
C ALA A 416 -10.00 2.34 15.42
N ARG A 417 -10.76 1.57 16.21
CA ARG A 417 -11.11 0.17 15.91
C ARG A 417 -12.31 0.05 14.98
N SER A 418 -13.30 0.93 15.14
CA SER A 418 -14.54 0.94 14.37
C SER A 418 -14.91 2.38 13.97
N PRO A 419 -14.36 2.90 12.86
CA PRO A 419 -14.64 4.27 12.41
C PRO A 419 -16.12 4.54 12.13
N VAL A 420 -16.88 3.49 11.79
CA VAL A 420 -18.31 3.56 11.44
C VAL A 420 -19.18 2.99 12.57
N PHE A 421 -18.73 3.07 13.82
CA PHE A 421 -19.49 2.59 14.97
C PHE A 421 -20.89 3.22 15.05
N GLU A 422 -21.89 2.40 15.36
CA GLU A 422 -23.31 2.79 15.32
C GLU A 422 -23.67 3.87 16.37
N ARG A 423 -23.14 3.74 17.59
CA ARG A 423 -23.39 4.69 18.70
C ARG A 423 -22.46 5.91 18.67
N ARG A 424 -21.81 6.21 17.54
CA ARG A 424 -20.88 7.35 17.41
C ARG A 424 -21.50 8.70 17.78
N LYS A 425 -22.81 8.86 17.56
CA LYS A 425 -23.56 10.08 17.91
C LYS A 425 -23.59 10.35 19.41
N GLU A 426 -23.60 9.31 20.24
CA GLU A 426 -23.60 9.43 21.71
C GLU A 426 -22.28 10.00 22.24
N MET A 427 -21.20 9.93 21.46
CA MET A 427 -19.88 10.45 21.84
C MET A 427 -19.77 11.96 21.64
N ALA A 428 -20.55 12.55 20.72
CA ALA A 428 -20.42 13.95 20.32
C ALA A 428 -20.57 14.95 21.49
N PRO A 429 -21.54 14.79 22.42
CA PRO A 429 -21.67 15.70 23.56
C PRO A 429 -20.43 15.74 24.46
N ALA A 430 -19.74 14.62 24.66
CA ALA A 430 -18.54 14.56 25.50
C ALA A 430 -17.36 15.33 24.87
N TYR A 431 -17.20 15.24 23.54
CA TYR A 431 -16.20 16.05 22.81
C TYR A 431 -16.49 17.55 22.91
N VAL A 432 -17.76 17.95 22.80
CA VAL A 432 -18.17 19.36 22.96
C VAL A 432 -17.92 19.84 24.40
N ALA A 433 -18.23 19.01 25.41
CA ALA A 433 -17.96 19.34 26.81
C ALA A 433 -16.45 19.47 27.08
N HIS A 434 -15.64 18.57 26.54
CA HIS A 434 -14.18 18.64 26.64
C HIS A 434 -13.64 19.91 25.99
N ALA A 435 -14.11 20.25 24.77
CA ALA A 435 -13.70 21.46 24.06
C ALA A 435 -13.92 22.73 24.89
N LYS A 436 -15.05 22.83 25.61
CA LYS A 436 -15.33 23.97 26.50
C LYS A 436 -14.31 24.10 27.64
N THR A 437 -13.80 23.00 28.16
CA THR A 437 -12.75 23.05 29.21
C THR A 437 -11.37 23.46 28.68
N LEU A 438 -11.16 23.27 27.37
CA LEU A 438 -9.91 23.61 26.68
C LEU A 438 -9.95 25.02 26.07
N GLU A 439 -11.13 25.61 25.89
CA GLU A 439 -11.34 26.87 25.16
C GLU A 439 -10.41 28.01 25.61
N GLU A 440 -10.26 28.17 26.92
CA GLU A 440 -9.44 29.24 27.52
C GLU A 440 -7.94 28.93 27.52
N LYS A 441 -7.57 27.64 27.58
CA LYS A 441 -6.18 27.20 27.76
C LYS A 441 -5.50 26.90 26.43
N GLU A 442 -6.19 26.15 25.58
CA GLU A 442 -5.68 25.56 24.34
C GLU A 442 -6.77 25.63 23.24
N PRO A 443 -7.04 26.82 22.67
CA PRO A 443 -8.12 27.02 21.70
C PRO A 443 -7.98 26.14 20.45
N ALA A 444 -6.74 25.80 20.05
CA ALA A 444 -6.48 24.90 18.95
C ALA A 444 -6.95 23.47 19.24
N ALA A 445 -6.71 22.94 20.44
CA ALA A 445 -7.16 21.61 20.84
C ALA A 445 -8.70 21.56 20.99
N ALA A 446 -9.30 22.63 21.53
CA ALA A 446 -10.76 22.77 21.59
C ALA A 446 -11.40 22.69 20.20
N LEU A 447 -10.81 23.36 19.21
CA LEU A 447 -11.26 23.37 17.82
C LEU A 447 -11.20 21.97 17.20
N GLU A 448 -10.13 21.21 17.42
CA GLU A 448 -10.03 19.82 16.95
C GLU A 448 -11.14 18.93 17.53
N MET A 449 -11.45 19.08 18.82
CA MET A 449 -12.52 18.32 19.48
C MET A 449 -13.91 18.67 18.91
N LEU A 450 -14.19 19.95 18.63
CA LEU A 450 -15.44 20.36 17.99
C LEU A 450 -15.57 19.81 16.56
N ARG A 451 -14.48 19.81 15.78
CA ARG A 451 -14.46 19.21 14.43
C ARG A 451 -14.67 17.70 14.50
N LYS A 452 -14.12 17.00 15.50
CA LYS A 452 -14.43 15.59 15.76
C LYS A 452 -15.92 15.41 16.08
N ALA A 453 -16.48 16.19 16.98
CA ALA A 453 -17.90 16.13 17.33
C ALA A 453 -18.81 16.32 16.11
N LEU A 454 -18.51 17.29 15.24
CA LEU A 454 -19.28 17.54 14.01
C LEU A 454 -19.20 16.37 13.02
N ARG A 455 -18.04 15.71 12.89
CA ARG A 455 -17.90 14.52 12.04
C ARG A 455 -18.70 13.32 12.57
N LEU A 456 -18.89 13.22 13.90
CA LEU A 456 -19.63 12.14 14.52
C LEU A 456 -21.14 12.27 14.31
N ASP A 457 -21.69 13.49 14.40
CA ASP A 457 -23.11 13.78 14.17
C ASP A 457 -23.34 15.02 13.29
N PRO A 458 -23.06 14.95 11.97
CA PRO A 458 -23.13 16.10 11.07
C PRO A 458 -24.55 16.62 10.84
N LYS A 459 -25.58 15.83 11.20
CA LYS A 459 -27.00 16.18 11.02
C LYS A 459 -27.73 16.31 12.37
N GLY A 460 -27.01 16.33 13.48
CA GLY A 460 -27.60 16.46 14.81
C GLY A 460 -28.22 17.83 15.04
N GLU A 461 -29.17 17.93 15.99
CA GLU A 461 -29.77 19.21 16.40
C GLU A 461 -28.72 20.22 16.87
N GLY A 462 -27.59 19.73 17.42
CA GLY A 462 -26.46 20.54 17.85
C GLY A 462 -25.45 20.91 16.75
N ALA A 463 -25.56 20.37 15.53
CA ALA A 463 -24.53 20.52 14.50
C ALA A 463 -24.29 22.00 14.13
N ARG A 464 -25.35 22.79 13.94
CA ARG A 464 -25.25 24.23 13.65
C ARG A 464 -24.58 25.02 14.78
N LYS A 465 -24.86 24.66 16.04
CA LYS A 465 -24.22 25.28 17.20
C LYS A 465 -22.73 24.94 17.28
N ILE A 466 -22.37 23.69 16.98
CA ILE A 466 -20.97 23.25 16.91
C ILE A 466 -20.24 23.99 15.77
N GLU A 467 -20.85 24.11 14.58
CA GLU A 467 -20.29 24.87 13.46
C GLU A 467 -20.11 26.36 13.80
N ALA A 468 -21.08 26.96 14.49
CA ALA A 468 -20.97 28.35 14.96
C ALA A 468 -19.80 28.51 15.93
N GLU A 469 -19.61 27.57 16.86
CA GLU A 469 -18.52 27.60 17.82
C GLU A 469 -17.15 27.37 17.17
N ILE A 470 -17.06 26.48 16.17
CA ILE A 470 -15.84 26.31 15.36
C ILE A 470 -15.48 27.63 14.67
N ALA A 471 -16.44 28.28 14.02
CA ALA A 471 -16.22 29.54 13.33
C ALA A 471 -15.82 30.68 14.30
N TYR A 472 -16.39 30.68 15.51
CA TYR A 472 -15.98 31.59 16.58
C TYR A 472 -14.50 31.39 16.98
N LEU A 473 -14.10 30.16 17.30
CA LEU A 473 -12.72 29.87 17.73
C LEU A 473 -11.69 30.09 16.62
N GLU A 474 -12.05 29.82 15.36
CA GLU A 474 -11.23 30.17 14.20
C GLU A 474 -11.00 31.68 14.12
N GLY A 475 -12.07 32.47 14.28
CA GLY A 475 -11.99 33.93 14.34
C GLY A 475 -11.08 34.42 15.47
N VAL A 476 -11.29 33.94 16.69
CA VAL A 476 -10.47 34.32 17.87
C VAL A 476 -9.00 33.94 17.67
N THR A 477 -8.72 32.76 17.12
CA THR A 477 -7.35 32.31 16.84
C THR A 477 -6.66 33.20 15.80
N LEU A 478 -7.41 33.65 14.77
CA LEU A 478 -6.90 34.59 13.76
C LEU A 478 -6.59 35.97 14.36
N ILE A 479 -7.42 36.46 15.28
CA ILE A 479 -7.18 37.70 16.02
C ILE A 479 -5.89 37.57 16.85
N ALA A 480 -5.74 36.48 17.60
CA ALA A 480 -4.56 36.24 18.43
C ALA A 480 -3.26 36.14 17.61
N ARG A 481 -3.34 35.67 16.36
CA ARG A 481 -2.21 35.62 15.40
C ARG A 481 -1.92 36.98 14.73
N GLY A 482 -2.70 38.02 14.99
CA GLY A 482 -2.55 39.33 14.37
C GLY A 482 -3.07 39.43 12.94
N THR A 483 -3.85 38.44 12.49
CA THR A 483 -4.50 38.44 11.17
C THR A 483 -6.03 38.44 11.35
N PRO A 484 -6.61 39.48 11.96
CA PRO A 484 -8.03 39.49 12.26
C PRO A 484 -8.88 39.44 10.99
N ASP A 485 -9.77 38.44 10.91
CA ASP A 485 -10.77 38.31 9.86
C ASP A 485 -12.17 38.33 10.49
N LYS A 486 -13.06 39.14 9.92
CA LYS A 486 -14.46 39.26 10.37
C LYS A 486 -15.30 38.07 9.92
N PHE A 487 -14.95 37.44 8.79
CA PHE A 487 -15.79 36.45 8.14
C PHE A 487 -16.14 35.26 9.05
N PRO A 488 -15.19 34.64 9.80
CA PRO A 488 -15.52 33.54 10.70
C PRO A 488 -16.49 33.95 11.82
N LEU A 489 -16.35 35.16 12.37
CA LEU A 489 -17.23 35.67 13.43
C LEU A 489 -18.64 35.99 12.91
N THR A 490 -18.75 36.58 11.72
CA THR A 490 -20.05 36.81 11.06
C THR A 490 -20.75 35.48 10.78
N LYS A 491 -20.02 34.50 10.23
CA LYS A 491 -20.54 33.15 10.00
C LYS A 491 -21.01 32.48 11.30
N ALA A 492 -20.29 32.66 12.41
CA ALA A 492 -20.71 32.15 13.71
C ALA A 492 -22.07 32.72 14.14
N ILE A 493 -22.31 34.02 13.93
CA ILE A 493 -23.57 34.70 14.26
C ILE A 493 -24.70 34.29 13.32
N GLU A 494 -24.41 34.09 12.03
CA GLU A 494 -25.39 33.59 11.05
C GLU A 494 -25.86 32.17 11.38
N LEU A 495 -24.93 31.31 11.81
CA LEU A 495 -25.23 29.93 12.19
C LEU A 495 -25.95 29.83 13.54
N ASP A 496 -25.53 30.63 14.53
CA ASP A 496 -26.17 30.75 15.84
C ASP A 496 -26.34 32.23 16.24
N PRO A 497 -27.52 32.83 15.97
CA PRO A 497 -27.81 34.21 16.35
C PRO A 497 -27.73 34.48 17.87
N SER A 498 -27.73 33.44 18.70
CA SER A 498 -27.62 33.56 20.16
C SER A 498 -26.17 33.58 20.68
N ASN A 499 -25.17 33.46 19.80
CA ASN A 499 -23.77 33.46 20.19
C ASN A 499 -23.24 34.87 20.56
N GLU A 500 -23.47 35.27 21.81
CA GLU A 500 -23.05 36.56 22.36
C GLU A 500 -21.52 36.76 22.37
N ARG A 501 -20.74 35.68 22.44
CA ARG A 501 -19.27 35.75 22.43
C ARG A 501 -18.75 36.19 21.06
N ALA A 502 -19.31 35.63 19.98
CA ALA A 502 -18.99 36.04 18.62
C ALA A 502 -19.36 37.51 18.36
N LYS A 503 -20.53 37.96 18.84
CA LYS A 503 -20.96 39.37 18.74
C LYS A 503 -19.98 40.32 19.45
N ARG A 504 -19.55 39.98 20.67
CA ARG A 504 -18.58 40.79 21.42
C ARG A 504 -17.22 40.84 20.74
N ALA A 505 -16.71 39.71 20.25
CA ALA A 505 -15.45 39.65 19.52
C ALA A 505 -15.49 40.43 18.19
N LEU A 506 -16.62 40.42 17.49
CA LEU A 506 -16.82 41.22 16.28
C LEU A 506 -16.86 42.72 16.61
N ALA A 507 -17.58 43.09 17.68
CA ALA A 507 -17.66 44.48 18.13
C ALA A 507 -16.30 45.04 18.59
N SER A 508 -15.46 44.23 19.25
CA SER A 508 -14.10 44.66 19.64
C SER A 508 -13.21 44.92 18.43
N LEU A 509 -13.29 44.08 17.38
CA LEU A 509 -12.57 44.32 16.11
C LEU A 509 -13.02 45.60 15.39
N GLU A 510 -14.30 45.94 15.50
CA GLU A 510 -14.83 47.17 14.91
C GLU A 510 -14.39 48.41 15.68
N GLN A 511 -14.37 48.35 17.02
CA GLN A 511 -13.90 49.43 17.87
C GLN A 511 -12.38 49.67 17.73
N GLU A 512 -11.57 48.61 17.68
CA GLU A 512 -10.12 48.74 17.46
C GLU A 512 -9.77 49.34 16.10
N ARG A 513 -10.62 49.15 15.08
CA ARG A 513 -10.44 49.76 13.76
C ARG A 513 -10.85 51.24 13.73
N ILE A 514 -11.80 51.64 14.57
CA ILE A 514 -12.32 53.02 14.66
C ILE A 514 -11.47 53.88 15.60
N ALA A 515 -10.75 53.29 16.56
CA ALA A 515 -9.69 54.00 17.25
C ALA A 515 -8.64 54.41 16.21
N PRO A 516 -8.47 55.71 15.90
CA PRO A 516 -7.48 56.14 14.92
C PRO A 516 -6.14 55.58 15.41
N GLN A 517 -5.46 54.79 14.58
CA GLN A 517 -4.13 54.28 14.85
C GLN A 517 -3.24 55.44 15.32
N LYS A 518 -3.16 55.67 16.64
CA LYS A 518 -2.23 56.62 17.27
C LYS A 518 -0.77 56.23 16.97
N SER A 519 -0.54 55.05 16.40
CA SER A 519 0.76 54.58 15.93
C SER A 519 1.22 55.20 14.61
N SER A 520 0.35 55.83 13.80
CA SER A 520 0.82 56.60 12.64
C SER A 520 1.60 57.83 13.10
N LEU A 521 1.13 58.51 14.15
CA LEU A 521 1.84 59.63 14.79
C LEU A 521 3.19 59.20 15.40
N HIS A 522 3.28 58.04 16.07
CA HIS A 522 4.57 57.56 16.57
C HIS A 522 5.54 57.15 15.46
N ARG A 523 5.06 56.63 14.32
CA ARG A 523 5.92 56.39 13.15
C ARG A 523 6.36 57.69 12.47
N TYR A 524 5.52 58.71 12.41
CA TYR A 524 5.91 60.04 11.94
C TYR A 524 6.84 60.80 12.92
N VAL A 525 6.69 60.59 14.24
CA VAL A 525 7.58 61.16 15.27
C VAL A 525 8.92 60.42 15.33
N ALA A 526 8.94 59.09 15.12
CA ALA A 526 10.18 58.34 14.97
C ALA A 526 10.91 58.70 13.66
N ALA A 527 10.18 58.85 12.55
CA ALA A 527 10.76 59.30 11.27
C ALA A 527 11.25 60.76 11.31
N SER A 528 10.53 61.66 12.00
CA SER A 528 10.99 63.04 12.20
C SER A 528 12.17 63.13 13.18
N GLY A 529 12.22 62.25 14.18
CA GLY A 529 13.37 62.11 15.08
C GLY A 529 14.62 61.64 14.35
N VAL A 530 14.52 60.63 13.49
CA VAL A 530 15.64 60.17 12.65
C VAL A 530 16.07 61.26 11.65
N GLY A 531 15.12 61.98 11.06
CA GLY A 531 15.41 63.13 10.20
C GLY A 531 16.14 64.27 10.93
N LEU A 532 15.74 64.59 12.16
CA LEU A 532 16.37 65.65 12.96
C LEU A 532 17.79 65.25 13.42
N VAL A 533 17.99 63.99 13.82
CA VAL A 533 19.32 63.48 14.18
C VAL A 533 20.26 63.47 12.97
N ALA A 534 19.77 63.10 11.79
CA ALA A 534 20.56 63.18 10.55
C ALA A 534 20.94 64.63 10.19
N LEU A 535 20.04 65.59 10.42
CA LEU A 535 20.28 67.00 10.14
C LEU A 535 21.27 67.64 11.15
N ILE A 536 21.21 67.25 12.42
CA ILE A 536 22.20 67.63 13.45
C ILE A 536 23.58 67.01 13.14
N ALA A 537 23.63 65.75 12.69
CA ALA A 537 24.86 65.09 12.27
C ALA A 537 25.51 65.80 11.06
N MET A 538 24.71 66.25 10.07
CA MET A 538 25.23 67.04 8.95
C MET A 538 25.79 68.40 9.38
N ILE A 539 25.16 69.09 10.35
CA ILE A 539 25.67 70.36 10.89
C ILE A 539 26.99 70.17 11.66
N PHE A 540 27.15 69.05 12.37
CA PHE A 540 28.41 68.72 13.04
C PHE A 540 29.53 68.32 12.08
N LEU A 541 29.21 67.65 10.97
CA LEU A 541 30.18 67.35 9.91
C LEU A 541 30.62 68.59 9.13
N ALA A 542 29.73 69.56 8.90
CA ALA A 542 30.06 70.82 8.22
C ALA A 542 30.97 71.77 9.03
N ARG A 543 31.11 71.55 10.35
CA ARG A 543 31.99 72.34 11.23
C ARG A 543 33.38 71.76 11.47
N ARG A 544 33.68 70.56 10.97
CA ARG A 544 35.05 70.02 10.98
C ARG A 544 35.81 70.50 9.75
N LYS A 545 36.68 71.50 9.97
CA LYS A 545 37.74 71.91 9.04
C LYS A 545 38.58 70.68 8.63
N PRO A 546 38.93 70.52 7.34
CA PRO A 546 39.68 69.37 6.88
C PRO A 546 41.17 69.56 7.22
N ASP A 547 41.70 68.70 8.09
CA ASP A 547 43.14 68.49 8.14
C ASP A 547 43.53 67.60 6.96
N ALA A 548 44.32 68.20 6.09
CA ALA A 548 45.00 67.53 5.00
C ALA A 548 46.12 66.64 5.56
N GLY A 549 46.20 65.41 5.07
CA GLY A 549 47.46 64.68 5.08
C GLY A 549 47.34 63.17 5.18
N ARG A 550 47.78 62.51 4.09
CA ARG A 550 48.42 61.18 4.03
C ARG A 550 47.55 59.98 4.41
N ASP A 551 47.74 58.77 3.89
CA ASP A 551 48.46 58.14 2.79
C ASP A 551 47.99 56.67 2.88
N ALA A 552 48.03 55.93 1.76
CA ALA A 552 48.09 54.47 1.70
C ALA A 552 46.83 53.69 2.18
N GLU A 553 46.45 52.51 1.72
CA GLU A 553 46.87 51.59 0.65
C GLU A 553 45.96 50.35 0.85
N GLY A 554 45.48 49.74 -0.23
CA GLY A 554 45.06 48.33 -0.29
C GLY A 554 43.83 47.87 0.51
N SER A 555 42.80 47.38 -0.18
CA SER A 555 42.64 45.93 -0.38
C SER A 555 41.30 45.58 -1.02
N ARG A 556 41.36 44.64 -1.96
CA ARG A 556 40.24 44.04 -2.71
C ARG A 556 39.53 42.97 -1.87
N ALA A 557 38.20 42.98 -1.91
CA ALA A 557 37.29 41.81 -1.98
C ALA A 557 35.86 42.39 -1.90
N GLY A 558 34.90 42.14 -2.79
CA GLY A 558 34.59 40.91 -3.49
C GLY A 558 33.45 40.19 -2.78
N SER A 559 32.20 40.65 -2.97
CA SER A 559 31.01 39.87 -2.59
C SER A 559 29.78 40.25 -3.42
N ASN A 560 29.35 39.31 -4.25
CA ASN A 560 28.07 39.30 -4.98
C ASN A 560 26.86 39.20 -4.03
N PRO A 561 25.66 39.63 -4.45
CA PRO A 561 24.44 39.59 -3.63
C PRO A 561 23.81 38.19 -3.52
N PRO A 562 23.01 37.92 -2.46
CA PRO A 562 22.49 36.58 -2.17
C PRO A 562 21.25 36.20 -2.98
N THR A 563 21.26 34.96 -3.46
CA THR A 563 20.14 34.22 -4.04
C THR A 563 19.14 33.78 -2.95
N PRO A 564 17.81 33.80 -3.18
CA PRO A 564 16.83 33.34 -2.20
C PRO A 564 16.76 31.79 -2.10
N PRO A 565 16.36 31.23 -0.94
CA PRO A 565 16.37 29.79 -0.71
C PRO A 565 15.18 29.06 -1.37
N ALA A 566 15.47 27.85 -1.87
CA ALA A 566 14.50 26.89 -2.36
C ALA A 566 13.82 26.12 -1.20
N PRO A 567 12.60 25.59 -1.40
CA PRO A 567 11.84 24.90 -0.35
C PRO A 567 12.31 23.46 -0.12
N ASP A 568 12.30 23.05 1.16
CA ASP A 568 12.72 21.75 1.68
C ASP A 568 11.88 20.57 1.17
N ALA A 569 12.58 19.46 0.93
CA ALA A 569 12.03 18.13 0.70
C ALA A 569 11.62 17.45 2.03
N PRO A 570 10.63 16.52 2.01
CA PRO A 570 10.17 15.86 3.23
C PRO A 570 11.14 14.77 3.71
N VAL A 571 11.32 14.77 5.02
CA VAL A 571 12.10 13.83 5.84
C VAL A 571 11.46 12.44 5.84
N ALA A 572 12.30 11.43 5.65
CA ALA A 572 12.01 10.03 5.91
C ALA A 572 12.17 9.70 7.40
N GLY A 573 11.17 9.01 7.97
CA GLY A 573 11.24 8.19 9.18
C GLY A 573 10.09 7.17 9.07
N ALA A 574 10.31 5.85 9.06
CA ALA A 574 10.83 5.00 10.13
C ALA A 574 9.98 5.09 11.41
N GLU A 575 8.85 4.38 11.43
CA GLU A 575 8.55 3.25 12.32
C GLU A 575 7.30 2.49 11.83
#